data_AF-A0A953MMY4-F1
#
_entry.id   AF-A0A953MMY4-F1
#
_cell.length_a   1.000
_cell.length_b   1.000
_cell.length_c   1.000
_cell.angle_alpha   90.00
_cell.angle_beta   90.00
_cell.angle_gamma   90.00
#
_symmetry.space_group_name_H-M   'P 1'
#
loop_
_entity.id
_entity.type
_entity.pdbx_description
1 polymer ?
#
loop_
_entity_poly.entity_id
_entity_poly.type
_entity_poly.pdbx_seq_one_letter_code
_entity_poly.pdbx_strand_id
1 'polypeptide(L)' 'LNEDLKTNIDSENYDFDTLAGLILNFAGHIPKEGYTLELENYRFVIKEIINKRIKKVLIENIPKEDFER' A
#
# COMPACT_ATOMS: atom_id res chain seq x y z
N LEU A 1 4.55 11.58 1.06
CA LEU A 1 3.85 10.31 1.45
C LEU A 1 3.74 10.20 2.96
N ASN A 2 4.85 9.97 3.69
CA ASN A 2 4.82 9.89 5.16
C ASN A 2 4.43 11.21 5.84
N GLU A 3 4.90 12.33 5.30
CA GLU A 3 4.54 13.67 5.78
C GLU A 3 3.06 14.00 5.58
N ASP A 4 2.48 13.58 4.45
CA ASP A 4 1.07 13.85 4.10
C ASP A 4 0.09 12.94 4.85
N LEU A 5 0.48 11.70 5.12
CA LEU A 5 -0.38 10.69 5.74
C LEU A 5 -0.14 10.53 7.25
N LYS A 6 0.84 11.26 7.83
CA LYS A 6 1.31 11.10 9.22
C LYS A 6 1.59 9.64 9.57
N THR A 7 2.22 8.93 8.64
CA THR A 7 2.54 7.50 8.77
C THR A 7 4.00 7.30 9.09
N ASN A 8 4.29 6.36 9.98
CA ASN A 8 5.65 5.90 10.26
C ASN A 8 5.97 4.66 9.41
N ILE A 9 5.60 4.67 8.13
CA ILE A 9 6.08 3.64 7.20
C ILE A 9 7.58 3.92 7.07
N ASP A 10 8.40 3.18 7.82
CA ASP A 10 9.85 3.28 7.80
C ASP A 10 10.37 2.94 6.41
N SER A 11 10.38 3.92 5.51
CA SER A 11 11.01 3.82 4.20
C SER A 11 12.51 3.58 4.31
N GLU A 12 13.10 3.75 5.50
CA GLU A 12 14.50 3.38 5.76
C GLU A 12 14.69 1.86 5.96
N ASN A 13 13.64 1.12 6.37
CA ASN A 13 13.69 -0.36 6.49
C ASN A 13 13.23 -1.09 5.23
N TYR A 14 12.75 -0.35 4.24
CA TYR A 14 12.07 -0.85 3.06
C TYR A 14 12.71 -0.18 1.84
N ASP A 15 13.50 -0.93 1.06
CA ASP A 15 14.25 -0.48 -0.14
C ASP A 15 13.37 0.00 -1.31
N PHE A 16 12.29 0.75 -1.06
CA PHE A 16 11.33 1.18 -2.09
C PHE A 16 11.04 2.67 -1.98
N ASP A 17 11.35 3.38 -3.07
CA ASP A 17 11.15 4.83 -3.18
C ASP A 17 9.68 5.23 -3.43
N THR A 18 8.80 4.26 -3.72
CA THR A 18 7.41 4.53 -4.14
C THR A 18 6.40 3.56 -3.53
N LEU A 19 5.17 4.04 -3.32
CA LEU A 19 4.05 3.20 -2.85
C LEU A 19 3.78 2.01 -3.78
N ALA A 20 3.91 2.18 -5.09
CA ALA A 20 3.76 1.09 -6.04
C ALA A 20 4.86 0.02 -5.86
N GLY A 21 6.11 0.44 -5.61
CA GLY A 21 7.22 -0.46 -5.31
C GLY A 21 6.98 -1.26 -4.03
N LEU A 22 6.53 -0.61 -2.97
CA LEU A 22 6.12 -1.26 -1.71
C LEU A 22 5.07 -2.34 -1.96
N ILE A 23 3.96 -1.99 -2.63
CA ILE A 23 2.86 -2.94 -2.87
C ILE A 23 3.31 -4.10 -3.76
N LEU A 24 4.13 -3.84 -4.79
CA LEU A 24 4.67 -4.89 -5.66
C LEU A 24 5.59 -5.85 -4.89
N ASN A 25 6.40 -5.34 -3.97
CA ASN A 25 7.27 -6.18 -3.15
C ASN A 25 6.44 -7.11 -2.25
N PHE A 26 5.44 -6.57 -1.55
CA PHE A 26 4.53 -7.39 -0.72
C PHE A 26 3.70 -8.37 -1.55
N ALA A 27 3.25 -7.99 -2.74
CA ALA A 27 2.47 -8.86 -3.61
C ALA A 27 3.33 -9.96 -4.26
N GLY A 28 4.63 -9.73 -4.51
CA GLY A 28 5.53 -10.65 -5.21
C GLY A 28 5.23 -10.83 -6.70
N HIS A 29 4.19 -10.16 -7.22
CA HIS A 29 3.77 -10.17 -8.61
C HIS A 29 3.08 -8.85 -8.94
N ILE A 30 2.74 -8.61 -10.21
CA ILE A 30 1.94 -7.45 -10.59
C ILE A 30 0.48 -7.74 -10.16
N PRO A 31 -0.06 -7.04 -9.15
CA PRO A 31 -1.40 -7.31 -8.65
C PRO A 31 -2.45 -6.95 -9.70
N LYS A 32 -3.71 -7.28 -9.42
CA LYS A 32 -4.85 -6.84 -10.23
C LYS A 32 -5.56 -5.67 -9.54
N GLU A 33 -6.41 -4.97 -10.28
CA GLU A 33 -7.36 -4.03 -9.69
C GLU A 33 -8.24 -4.75 -8.65
N GLY A 34 -8.47 -4.08 -7.52
CA GLY A 34 -9.14 -4.65 -6.35
C GLY A 34 -8.21 -5.38 -5.38
N TYR A 35 -6.95 -5.64 -5.75
CA TYR A 35 -5.98 -6.18 -4.79
C TYR A 35 -5.84 -5.23 -3.60
N THR A 36 -5.81 -5.82 -2.41
CA THR A 36 -5.78 -5.12 -1.14
C THR A 36 -4.57 -5.57 -0.33
N LEU A 37 -3.79 -4.61 0.14
CA LEU A 37 -2.70 -4.82 1.08
C LEU A 37 -3.03 -4.08 2.37
N GLU A 38 -3.04 -4.79 3.50
CA GLU A 38 -3.17 -4.17 4.81
C GLU A 38 -1.79 -4.14 5.48
N LEU A 39 -1.40 -2.96 5.94
CA LEU A 39 -0.14 -2.73 6.62
C LEU A 39 -0.37 -1.73 7.74
N GLU A 40 -0.08 -2.13 8.97
CA GLU A 40 -0.37 -1.36 10.19
C GLU A 40 -1.85 -0.94 10.26
N ASN A 41 -2.14 0.36 10.35
CA ASN A 41 -3.49 0.93 10.40
C ASN A 41 -3.94 1.44 9.02
N TYR A 42 -3.40 0.89 7.93
CA TYR A 42 -3.75 1.29 6.58
C TYR A 42 -4.12 0.11 5.70
N ARG A 43 -5.14 0.31 4.87
CA ARG A 43 -5.51 -0.56 3.77
C ARG A 43 -5.24 0.15 2.44
N PHE A 44 -4.42 -0.48 1.61
CA PHE A 44 -4.08 -0.02 0.27
C PHE A 44 -4.85 -0.85 -0.75
N VAL A 45 -5.77 -0.23 -1.48
CA VAL A 45 -6.58 -0.89 -2.51
C VAL A 45 -6.15 -0.39 -3.88
N ILE A 46 -5.70 -1.30 -4.75
CA ILE A 46 -5.36 -0.96 -6.13
C ILE A 46 -6.64 -0.63 -6.90
N LYS A 47 -6.76 0.61 -7.36
CA LYS A 47 -7.95 1.07 -8.11
C LYS A 47 -7.75 1.09 -9.61
N GLU A 48 -6.51 1.22 -10.09
CA GLU A 48 -6.23 1.30 -11.52
C GLU A 48 -4.83 0.79 -11.86
N ILE A 49 -4.76 -0.08 -12.88
CA ILE A 49 -3.50 -0.56 -13.45
C ILE A 49 -3.48 -0.27 -14.94
N ILE A 50 -2.45 0.45 -15.40
CA ILE A 50 -2.23 0.73 -16.82
C ILE A 50 -0.86 0.20 -17.22
N ASN A 51 -0.79 -0.57 -18.31
CA ASN A 51 0.48 -1.07 -18.86
C ASN A 51 1.38 -1.72 -17.80
N LYS A 52 0.80 -2.58 -16.96
CA LYS A 52 1.48 -3.29 -15.86
C LYS A 52 2.01 -2.37 -14.73
N ARG A 53 1.61 -1.10 -14.69
CA ARG A 53 1.97 -0.14 -13.64
C ARG A 53 0.74 0.24 -12.82
N ILE A 54 0.89 0.23 -11.50
CA ILE A 54 -0.12 0.74 -10.58
C ILE A 54 -0.23 2.26 -10.80
N LYS A 55 -1.40 2.73 -11.21
CA LYS A 55 -1.66 4.14 -11.51
C LYS A 55 -2.39 4.85 -10.37
N LYS A 56 -3.31 4.15 -9.69
CA LYS A 56 -4.07 4.68 -8.56
C LYS A 56 -4.20 3.66 -7.45
N VAL A 57 -4.02 4.16 -6.22
CA VAL A 57 -4.19 3.41 -4.98
C VAL A 57 -5.13 4.23 -4.10
N LEU A 58 -6.16 3.58 -3.57
CA LEU A 58 -6.96 4.13 -2.47
C LEU A 58 -6.29 3.72 -1.17
N ILE A 59 -6.11 4.68 -0.26
CA ILE A 59 -5.59 4.45 1.08
C ILE A 59 -6.73 4.69 2.05
N GLU A 60 -7.07 3.68 2.84
CA GLU A 60 -8.06 3.77 3.91
C GLU A 60 -7.33 3.66 5.25
N ASN A 61 -7.65 4.55 6.20
CA ASN A 61 -7.21 4.38 7.57
C ASN A 61 -8.15 3.37 8.22
N ILE A 62 -7.61 2.24 8.66
CA ILE A 62 -8.35 1.19 9.37
C ILE A 62 -8.07 1.33 10.87
N PRO A 63 -9.10 1.35 11.72
CA PRO A 63 -8.91 1.32 13.17
C PRO A 63 -8.09 0.10 13.56
N LYS A 64 -7.14 0.24 14.51
CA LYS A 64 -6.30 -0.86 14.99
C LYS A 64 -7.09 -2.09 15.48
N GLU A 65 -8.35 -1.89 15.89
CA GLU A 65 -9.25 -2.92 16.39
C GLU A 65 -9.67 -3.95 15.32
N ASP A 66 -9.55 -3.62 14.03
CA ASP A 66 -9.91 -4.53 12.94
C ASP A 66 -8.77 -5.52 12.58
N PHE A 67 -7.54 -5.29 13.06
CA PHE A 67 -6.37 -6.12 12.73
C PHE A 67 -6.15 -7.29 13.71
N GLU A 68 -6.69 -7.21 14.93
CA GLU A 68 -6.58 -8.26 15.97
C GLU A 68 -7.79 -9.22 16.01
N ARG A 69 -8.63 -9.25 14.97
CA ARG A 69 -9.82 -10.11 14.87
C ARG A 69 -9.62 -11.33 13.97
#